data_AF-A0A1F6BYP4-F1
#
_entry.id   AF-A0A1F6BYP4-F1
#
_cell.length_a   1.000
_cell.length_b   1.000
_cell.length_c   1.000
_cell.angle_alpha   90.00
_cell.angle_beta   90.00
_cell.angle_gamma   90.00
#
_symmetry.space_group_name_H-M   'P 1'
#
loop_
_entity.id
_entity.type
_entity.pdbx_description
1 polymer ?
#
loop_
_entity_poly.entity_id
_entity_poly.type
_entity_poly.pdbx_seq_one_letter_code
_entity_poly.pdbx_strand_id
1 'polypeptide(L)'
;MNNDAVKKQIDRLDPTAIPLGDGKVSNSPKVGYVFSCQTNFRQTSNLHGGEWIEGDTWDSTQKLYVLGSVAWPTASFSTSLQNVSRTLTGNGLPISHTTGIFPIKRTDPAWQYDRNPNPITATEFRYSIPAKPVLAREASCVPMGIVGYTLNGVALYNALDDAGLDAAAHEVQDTCDGHPQMAGQYHYHGPSDCISDINQNNKLIGYALDGFGIYSRYDADGVEYTNADLDACHGITSEIEWDGEVVEMYHYVMTREYPYTIGCFRGTPIQTRAER
;
A
#
# COMPACT_ATOMS: atom_id res chain seq x y z
N MET A 1 -31.74 9.33 17.94
CA MET A 1 -30.59 10.25 18.10
C MET A 1 -29.41 9.36 18.44
N ASN A 2 -28.66 8.89 17.43
CA ASN A 2 -27.45 8.11 17.67
C ASN A 2 -26.33 9.10 18.00
N ASN A 3 -25.92 9.10 19.26
CA ASN A 3 -24.64 9.67 19.66
C ASN A 3 -23.56 8.64 19.31
N ASP A 4 -23.20 8.56 18.03
CA ASP A 4 -21.92 7.96 17.64
C ASP A 4 -20.84 8.97 17.99
N ALA A 5 -20.47 9.01 19.28
CA ALA A 5 -19.24 9.67 19.69
C ALA A 5 -18.12 8.99 18.91
N VAL A 6 -17.46 9.73 18.01
CA VAL A 6 -16.24 9.28 17.35
C VAL A 6 -15.28 8.85 18.47
N LYS A 7 -15.02 7.55 18.58
CA LYS A 7 -14.07 7.02 19.55
C LYS A 7 -12.73 7.67 19.25
N LYS A 8 -12.09 8.23 20.28
CA LYS A 8 -10.78 8.87 20.13
C LYS A 8 -9.79 7.82 19.62
N GLN A 9 -9.09 8.13 18.53
CA GLN A 9 -8.03 7.28 18.01
C GLN A 9 -6.87 7.17 18.99
N ILE A 10 -6.33 5.95 19.09
CA ILE A 10 -5.20 5.60 19.93
C ILE A 10 -4.10 5.08 19.01
N ASP A 11 -3.16 5.97 18.70
CA ASP A 11 -1.94 5.64 17.98
C ASP A 11 -1.06 4.74 18.86
N ARG A 12 -0.56 3.64 18.28
CA ARG A 12 0.35 2.72 18.96
C ARG A 12 1.78 2.81 18.43
N LEU A 13 1.98 3.41 17.27
CA LEU A 13 3.30 3.62 16.67
C LEU A 13 3.75 5.07 16.84
N ASP A 14 5.02 5.24 17.18
CA ASP A 14 5.70 6.53 17.18
C ASP A 14 6.15 6.85 15.74
N PRO A 15 5.62 7.90 15.10
CA PRO A 15 6.02 8.25 13.74
C PRO A 15 7.49 8.69 13.63
N THR A 16 8.14 9.00 14.75
CA THR A 16 9.56 9.38 14.78
C THR A 16 10.51 8.18 14.88
N ALA A 17 9.97 6.97 15.07
CA ALA A 17 10.75 5.74 15.25
C ALA A 17 10.00 4.50 14.72
N ILE A 18 9.58 4.53 13.46
CA ILE A 18 8.92 3.39 12.82
C ILE A 18 9.95 2.27 12.59
N PRO A 19 9.67 1.01 12.97
CA PRO A 19 10.59 -0.10 12.71
C PRO A 19 10.89 -0.26 11.21
N LEU A 20 12.17 -0.27 10.85
CA LEU A 20 12.62 -0.44 9.47
C LEU A 20 12.37 -1.88 8.98
N GLY A 21 11.97 -2.01 7.71
CA GLY A 21 11.67 -3.28 7.04
C GLY A 21 12.87 -4.04 6.48
N ASP A 22 14.07 -3.45 6.52
CA ASP A 22 15.25 -4.01 5.86
C ASP A 22 15.58 -5.44 6.29
N GLY A 23 15.85 -6.29 5.29
CA GLY A 23 16.13 -7.72 5.51
C GLY A 23 14.91 -8.56 5.92
N LYS A 24 13.71 -7.96 6.08
CA LYS A 24 12.47 -8.69 6.39
C LYS A 24 11.80 -9.26 5.13
N VAL A 25 12.59 -9.96 4.32
CA VAL A 25 12.14 -10.74 3.17
C VAL A 25 12.18 -12.23 3.52
N SER A 26 11.20 -12.99 3.07
CA SER A 26 11.05 -14.42 3.39
C SER A 26 10.60 -15.24 2.18
N ASN A 27 10.78 -16.56 2.26
CA ASN A 27 10.30 -17.54 1.28
C ASN A 27 9.07 -18.33 1.79
N SER A 28 8.45 -17.85 2.87
CA SER A 28 7.25 -18.42 3.49
C SER A 28 6.58 -17.34 4.35
N PRO A 29 5.26 -17.41 4.61
CA PRO A 29 4.56 -16.43 5.46
C PRO A 29 5.24 -16.25 6.82
N LYS A 30 5.45 -14.99 7.23
CA LYS A 30 6.01 -14.64 8.54
C LYS A 30 5.57 -13.24 8.94
N VAL A 31 5.09 -13.08 10.18
CA VAL A 31 4.63 -11.79 10.73
C VAL A 31 5.73 -10.74 10.62
N GLY A 32 5.40 -9.58 10.05
CA GLY A 32 6.32 -8.48 9.81
C GLY A 32 7.31 -8.69 8.65
N TYR A 33 7.08 -9.67 7.76
CA TYR A 33 7.94 -9.95 6.61
C TYR A 33 7.13 -9.95 5.31
N VAL A 34 7.80 -9.65 4.20
CA VAL A 34 7.26 -9.91 2.85
C VAL A 34 7.66 -11.31 2.42
N PHE A 35 6.68 -12.17 2.11
CA PHE A 35 6.92 -13.41 1.37
C PHE A 35 6.97 -13.07 -0.12
N SER A 36 8.18 -12.82 -0.64
CA SER A 36 8.38 -12.36 -2.01
C SER A 36 8.51 -13.51 -3.01
N CYS A 37 7.91 -13.35 -4.19
CA CYS A 37 8.13 -14.28 -5.31
C CYS A 37 9.53 -14.10 -5.93
N GLN A 38 10.15 -12.95 -5.71
CA GLN A 38 11.51 -12.65 -6.13
C GLN A 38 12.46 -12.77 -4.93
N THR A 39 13.54 -13.51 -5.11
CA THR A 39 14.57 -13.71 -4.08
C THR A 39 15.95 -13.17 -4.47
N ASN A 40 16.08 -12.69 -5.72
CA ASN A 40 17.28 -12.05 -6.22
C ASN A 40 16.98 -10.57 -6.43
N PHE A 41 17.64 -9.72 -5.67
CA PHE A 41 17.46 -8.27 -5.74
C PHE A 41 18.68 -7.60 -6.34
N ARG A 42 18.48 -6.38 -6.84
CA ARG A 42 19.59 -5.58 -7.34
C ARG A 42 20.56 -5.30 -6.20
N GLN A 43 21.84 -5.59 -6.41
CA GLN A 43 22.87 -5.17 -5.46
C GLN A 43 23.10 -3.68 -5.62
N THR A 44 22.66 -2.90 -4.64
CA THR A 44 22.99 -1.47 -4.55
C THR A 44 24.15 -1.30 -3.56
N SER A 45 25.15 -0.50 -3.92
CA SER A 45 26.23 -0.09 -3.01
C SER A 45 25.95 1.27 -2.36
N ASN A 46 24.90 1.95 -2.84
CA ASN A 46 24.37 3.17 -2.25
C ASN A 46 22.96 2.80 -1.79
N LEU A 47 22.76 2.68 -0.47
CA LEU A 47 21.44 2.76 0.12
C LEU A 47 20.88 4.12 -0.31
N HIS A 48 19.87 4.15 -1.19
CA HIS A 48 19.05 5.35 -1.37
C HIS A 48 18.15 5.48 -0.15
N GLY A 49 18.02 6.67 0.39
CA GLY A 49 17.51 6.93 1.73
C GLY A 49 18.17 8.18 2.30
N GLY A 50 17.50 8.87 3.20
CA GLY A 50 17.99 10.13 3.76
C GLY A 50 18.31 10.04 5.24
N GLU A 51 18.54 11.21 5.84
CA GLU A 51 18.86 11.35 7.26
C GLU A 51 17.73 10.91 8.20
N TRP A 52 16.55 10.57 7.66
CA TRP A 52 15.43 10.04 8.43
C TRP A 52 15.57 8.55 8.78
N ILE A 53 16.55 7.82 8.23
CA ILE A 53 16.79 6.41 8.58
C ILE A 53 17.94 6.32 9.60
N GLU A 54 17.67 5.77 10.77
CA GLU A 54 18.65 5.60 11.84
C GLU A 54 18.57 4.19 12.46
N GLY A 55 19.63 3.41 12.30
CA GLY A 55 19.72 2.07 12.87
C GLY A 55 18.67 1.12 12.28
N ASP A 56 17.76 0.63 13.13
CA ASP A 56 16.66 -0.27 12.80
C ASP A 56 15.30 0.43 12.76
N THR A 57 15.30 1.78 12.69
CA THR A 57 14.09 2.61 12.61
C THR A 57 14.20 3.73 11.59
N TRP A 58 13.08 4.34 11.25
CA TRP A 58 13.04 5.57 10.47
C TRP A 58 11.97 6.57 10.98
N ASP A 59 12.27 7.86 10.86
CA ASP A 59 11.39 8.96 11.23
C ASP A 59 10.57 9.43 10.02
N SER A 60 9.30 9.04 9.98
CA SER A 60 8.42 9.42 8.87
C SER A 60 8.10 10.92 8.86
N THR A 61 8.28 11.63 9.98
CA THR A 61 8.02 13.08 10.09
C THR A 61 9.14 13.93 9.53
N GLN A 62 10.36 13.38 9.43
CA GLN A 62 11.53 14.04 8.82
C GLN A 62 11.75 13.62 7.38
N LYS A 63 10.97 12.66 6.88
CA LYS A 63 11.12 12.16 5.52
C LYS A 63 10.83 13.27 4.52
N LEU A 64 11.74 13.41 3.55
CA LEU A 64 11.62 14.42 2.52
C LEU A 64 10.72 13.92 1.38
N TYR A 65 10.00 14.85 0.77
CA TYR A 65 9.05 14.57 -0.31
C TYR A 65 9.41 15.33 -1.59
N VAL A 66 9.05 14.73 -2.74
CA VAL A 66 9.06 15.44 -4.04
C VAL A 66 8.01 16.55 -4.01
N LEU A 67 8.44 17.78 -4.30
CA LEU A 67 7.56 18.94 -4.28
C LEU A 67 6.70 19.01 -5.55
N GLY A 68 5.51 19.58 -5.39
CA GLY A 68 4.61 19.81 -6.51
C GLY A 68 3.16 19.63 -6.14
N SER A 69 2.30 20.03 -7.06
CA SER A 69 0.86 19.78 -6.97
C SER A 69 0.33 19.67 -8.39
N VAL A 70 0.36 18.45 -8.93
CA VAL A 70 -0.14 18.12 -10.27
C VAL A 70 -1.52 17.48 -10.12
N ALA A 71 -2.53 18.11 -10.72
CA ALA A 71 -3.90 17.59 -10.73
C ALA A 71 -4.12 16.64 -11.90
N TRP A 72 -4.95 15.63 -11.67
CA TRP A 72 -5.27 14.59 -12.63
C TRP A 72 -6.78 14.58 -12.94
N PRO A 73 -7.29 15.56 -13.72
CA PRO A 73 -8.73 15.68 -14.00
C PRO A 73 -9.30 14.50 -14.80
N THR A 74 -8.43 13.69 -15.42
CA THR A 74 -8.80 12.47 -16.13
C THR A 74 -8.71 11.22 -15.25
N ALA A 75 -8.36 11.34 -13.97
CA ALA A 75 -8.27 10.21 -13.06
C ALA A 75 -9.62 9.49 -12.96
N SER A 76 -9.58 8.17 -13.07
CA SER A 76 -10.80 7.35 -13.04
C SER A 76 -10.56 6.03 -12.34
N PHE A 77 -11.55 5.63 -11.56
CA PHE A 77 -11.61 4.38 -10.85
C PHE A 77 -13.06 4.06 -10.56
N SER A 78 -13.43 2.80 -10.74
CA SER A 78 -14.74 2.29 -10.42
C SER A 78 -14.63 0.82 -10.05
N THR A 79 -15.56 0.40 -9.19
CA THR A 79 -15.79 -1.01 -8.92
C THR A 79 -17.19 -1.37 -9.33
N SER A 80 -17.37 -2.59 -9.84
CA SER A 80 -18.70 -3.12 -10.13
C SER A 80 -18.79 -4.56 -9.70
N LEU A 81 -19.90 -4.90 -9.04
CA LEU A 81 -20.19 -6.24 -8.58
C LEU A 81 -21.16 -6.91 -9.55
N GLN A 82 -20.74 -8.02 -10.15
CA GLN A 82 -21.58 -8.82 -11.05
C GLN A 82 -21.43 -10.30 -10.73
N ASN A 83 -22.51 -10.94 -10.31
CA ASN A 83 -22.55 -12.36 -9.92
C ASN A 83 -21.52 -12.67 -8.83
N VAL A 84 -20.47 -13.44 -9.18
CA VAL A 84 -19.42 -13.92 -8.28
C VAL A 84 -18.11 -13.14 -8.42
N SER A 85 -18.08 -12.09 -9.25
CA SER A 85 -16.88 -11.29 -9.53
C SER A 85 -17.09 -9.82 -9.22
N ARG A 86 -16.05 -9.20 -8.66
CA ARG A 86 -15.91 -7.74 -8.57
C ARG A 86 -14.91 -7.30 -9.64
N THR A 87 -15.35 -6.43 -10.53
CA THR A 87 -14.47 -5.80 -11.52
C THR A 87 -13.96 -4.47 -10.98
N LEU A 88 -12.64 -4.29 -10.98
CA LEU A 88 -11.95 -3.01 -10.75
C LEU A 88 -11.55 -2.44 -12.11
N THR A 89 -11.92 -1.19 -12.41
CA THR A 89 -11.54 -0.50 -13.65
C THR A 89 -11.06 0.90 -13.34
N GLY A 90 -9.94 1.31 -13.91
CA GLY A 90 -9.40 2.65 -13.73
C GLY A 90 -8.15 2.88 -14.58
N ASN A 91 -7.49 4.01 -14.37
CA ASN A 91 -6.33 4.40 -15.17
C ASN A 91 -5.05 4.68 -14.36
N GLY A 92 -5.01 4.25 -13.10
CA GLY A 92 -3.83 4.32 -12.24
C GLY A 92 -3.47 5.74 -11.77
N LEU A 93 -4.29 6.74 -12.10
CA LEU A 93 -4.13 8.10 -11.62
C LEU A 93 -4.94 8.33 -10.34
N PRO A 94 -4.44 9.14 -9.41
CA PRO A 94 -5.12 9.38 -8.15
C PRO A 94 -6.36 10.25 -8.30
N ILE A 95 -7.47 9.81 -7.68
CA ILE A 95 -8.70 10.57 -7.54
C ILE A 95 -8.65 11.42 -6.27
N SER A 96 -9.13 12.65 -6.37
CA SER A 96 -9.32 13.57 -5.23
C SER A 96 -8.05 14.04 -4.51
N HIS A 97 -6.87 13.83 -5.08
CA HIS A 97 -5.64 14.49 -4.64
C HIS A 97 -4.68 14.76 -5.80
N THR A 98 -3.67 15.58 -5.53
CA THR A 98 -2.59 15.88 -6.47
C THR A 98 -1.37 15.03 -6.18
N THR A 99 -0.40 15.06 -7.10
CA THR A 99 0.92 14.43 -6.93
C THR A 99 2.03 15.47 -6.95
N GLY A 100 3.23 15.05 -6.56
CA GLY A 100 4.47 15.77 -6.80
C GLY A 100 4.76 15.92 -8.30
N ILE A 101 5.77 16.73 -8.63
CA ILE A 101 6.21 16.88 -10.02
C ILE A 101 7.26 15.81 -10.34
N PHE A 102 6.83 14.81 -11.10
CA PHE A 102 7.70 13.79 -11.69
C PHE A 102 7.83 13.99 -13.21
N PRO A 103 9.01 13.80 -13.83
CA PRO A 103 10.29 13.44 -13.22
C PRO A 103 10.80 14.47 -12.22
N ILE A 104 11.54 14.01 -11.19
CA ILE A 104 12.06 14.89 -10.14
C ILE A 104 12.93 15.97 -10.81
N LYS A 105 12.74 17.24 -10.47
CA LYS A 105 13.52 18.33 -11.06
C LYS A 105 14.83 18.51 -10.30
N ARG A 106 15.92 18.88 -10.98
CA ARG A 106 17.21 19.25 -10.35
C ARG A 106 17.12 20.35 -9.29
N THR A 107 16.09 21.20 -9.37
CA THR A 107 15.81 22.28 -8.41
C THR A 107 15.03 21.81 -7.19
N ASP A 108 14.48 20.60 -7.23
CA ASP A 108 13.78 20.01 -6.10
C ASP A 108 14.79 19.53 -5.05
N PRO A 109 14.61 19.84 -3.75
CA PRO A 109 15.47 19.31 -2.69
C PRO A 109 15.59 17.78 -2.67
N ALA A 110 14.58 17.07 -3.18
CA ALA A 110 14.55 15.62 -3.27
C ALA A 110 15.59 15.05 -4.24
N TRP A 111 16.00 15.84 -5.24
CA TRP A 111 16.93 15.42 -6.29
C TRP A 111 18.29 14.90 -5.78
N GLN A 112 18.71 15.36 -4.60
CA GLN A 112 19.96 14.94 -3.99
C GLN A 112 19.92 13.50 -3.47
N TYR A 113 18.72 13.00 -3.13
CA TYR A 113 18.47 11.65 -2.61
C TYR A 113 18.00 10.71 -3.71
N ASP A 114 17.09 11.18 -4.58
CA ASP A 114 16.54 10.40 -5.67
C ASP A 114 16.42 11.26 -6.94
N ARG A 115 16.78 10.66 -8.08
CA ARG A 115 16.73 11.29 -9.40
C ARG A 115 15.70 10.65 -10.31
N ASN A 116 14.65 10.05 -9.75
CA ASN A 116 13.60 9.35 -10.47
C ASN A 116 13.24 10.08 -11.78
N PRO A 117 13.66 9.53 -12.94
CA PRO A 117 13.54 10.20 -14.22
C PRO A 117 12.17 9.96 -14.88
N ASN A 118 11.27 9.25 -14.20
CA ASN A 118 10.06 8.72 -14.79
C ASN A 118 8.89 9.69 -14.60
N PRO A 119 8.12 10.03 -15.65
CA PRO A 119 6.89 10.80 -15.51
C PRO A 119 5.74 9.92 -15.01
N ILE A 120 4.74 10.52 -14.35
CA ILE A 120 3.46 9.83 -14.09
C ILE A 120 2.63 9.80 -15.38
N THR A 121 2.10 8.62 -15.73
CA THR A 121 1.27 8.41 -16.92
C THR A 121 0.02 7.60 -16.57
N ALA A 122 -1.08 7.87 -17.28
CA ALA A 122 -2.29 7.07 -17.16
C ALA A 122 -2.05 5.68 -17.77
N THR A 123 -2.39 4.64 -17.02
CA THR A 123 -2.36 3.24 -17.47
C THR A 123 -3.70 2.60 -17.19
N GLU A 124 -4.50 2.40 -18.25
CA GLU A 124 -5.80 1.74 -18.16
C GLU A 124 -5.65 0.30 -17.68
N PHE A 125 -6.44 -0.08 -16.68
CA PHE A 125 -6.50 -1.43 -16.15
C PHE A 125 -7.94 -1.89 -15.96
N ARG A 126 -8.12 -3.21 -16.08
CA ARG A 126 -9.38 -3.88 -15.76
C ARG A 126 -9.09 -5.24 -15.15
N TYR A 127 -9.38 -5.37 -13.86
CA TYR A 127 -9.19 -6.61 -13.10
C TYR A 127 -10.52 -7.18 -12.66
N SER A 128 -10.62 -8.51 -12.62
CA SER A 128 -11.81 -9.23 -12.17
C SER A 128 -11.40 -10.15 -11.02
N ILE A 129 -11.65 -9.71 -9.79
CA ILE A 129 -11.33 -10.43 -8.56
C ILE A 129 -12.58 -11.15 -8.01
N PRO A 130 -12.43 -12.19 -7.18
CA PRO A 130 -13.57 -12.83 -6.51
C PRO A 130 -14.37 -11.82 -5.68
N ALA A 131 -15.70 -11.81 -5.82
CA ALA A 131 -16.57 -10.99 -4.98
C ALA A 131 -16.70 -11.52 -3.54
N LYS A 132 -16.52 -12.83 -3.38
CA LYS A 132 -16.51 -13.55 -2.11
C LYS A 132 -15.21 -14.35 -2.03
N PRO A 133 -14.09 -13.70 -1.69
CA PRO A 133 -12.80 -14.36 -1.60
C PRO A 133 -12.83 -15.46 -0.53
N VAL A 134 -12.04 -16.51 -0.76
CA VAL A 134 -11.93 -17.67 0.14
C VAL A 134 -10.46 -17.88 0.45
N LEU A 135 -10.17 -18.20 1.71
CA LEU A 135 -8.83 -18.54 2.13
C LEU A 135 -8.31 -19.73 1.31
N ALA A 136 -7.16 -19.54 0.68
CA ALA A 136 -6.41 -20.61 0.04
C ALA A 136 -5.84 -21.54 1.11
N ARG A 137 -5.62 -22.81 0.73
CA ARG A 137 -5.02 -23.83 1.61
C ARG A 137 -3.65 -23.41 2.13
N GLU A 138 -2.87 -22.75 1.27
CA GLU A 138 -1.56 -22.20 1.58
C GLU A 138 -1.52 -20.75 1.11
N ALA A 139 -0.81 -19.90 1.85
CA ALA A 139 -0.51 -18.57 1.36
C ALA A 139 0.48 -18.61 0.19
N SER A 140 0.42 -17.60 -0.67
CA SER A 140 1.31 -17.44 -1.82
C SER A 140 2.09 -16.13 -1.74
N CYS A 141 3.25 -16.12 -2.38
CA CYS A 141 4.13 -14.97 -2.39
C CYS A 141 3.51 -13.77 -3.15
N VAL A 142 3.97 -12.56 -2.84
CA VAL A 142 3.63 -11.34 -3.58
C VAL A 142 4.68 -11.03 -4.66
N PRO A 143 4.27 -10.51 -5.83
CA PRO A 143 5.20 -10.00 -6.85
C PRO A 143 5.83 -8.68 -6.39
N MET A 144 6.90 -8.25 -7.05
CA MET A 144 7.52 -6.91 -6.86
C MET A 144 6.68 -5.73 -7.37
N GLY A 145 5.56 -6.01 -8.07
CA GLY A 145 4.67 -5.01 -8.60
C GLY A 145 3.36 -4.93 -7.81
N ILE A 146 2.29 -4.66 -8.56
CA ILE A 146 0.94 -4.52 -8.01
C ILE A 146 0.53 -5.73 -7.18
N VAL A 147 0.10 -5.48 -5.93
CA VAL A 147 -0.56 -6.43 -5.03
C VAL A 147 -2.03 -6.10 -4.81
N GLY A 148 -2.46 -4.89 -5.16
CA GLY A 148 -3.85 -4.44 -5.06
C GLY A 148 -4.05 -3.03 -5.62
N TYR A 149 -5.26 -2.50 -5.45
CA TYR A 149 -5.60 -1.12 -5.76
C TYR A 149 -6.38 -0.49 -4.61
N THR A 150 -6.07 0.75 -4.29
CA THR A 150 -6.87 1.59 -3.40
C THR A 150 -8.13 2.10 -4.11
N LEU A 151 -9.14 2.50 -3.33
CA LEU A 151 -10.40 3.04 -3.85
C LEU A 151 -10.25 4.42 -4.51
N ASN A 152 -9.13 5.12 -4.27
CA ASN A 152 -8.80 6.35 -4.99
C ASN A 152 -8.09 6.07 -6.34
N GLY A 153 -7.96 4.81 -6.76
CA GLY A 153 -7.50 4.42 -8.10
C GLY A 153 -6.00 4.17 -8.25
N VAL A 154 -5.22 4.35 -7.18
CA VAL A 154 -3.77 4.17 -7.18
C VAL A 154 -3.41 2.70 -6.97
N ALA A 155 -2.35 2.25 -7.63
CA ALA A 155 -1.83 0.89 -7.42
C ALA A 155 -1.16 0.77 -6.05
N LEU A 156 -1.30 -0.39 -5.42
CA LEU A 156 -0.53 -0.77 -4.24
C LEU A 156 0.53 -1.77 -4.64
N TYR A 157 1.78 -1.48 -4.32
CA TYR A 157 2.91 -2.39 -4.51
C TYR A 157 3.21 -3.10 -3.19
N ASN A 158 3.99 -4.18 -3.25
CA ASN A 158 4.51 -4.77 -2.02
C ASN A 158 5.48 -3.79 -1.32
N ALA A 159 5.90 -4.10 -0.09
CA ALA A 159 6.75 -3.19 0.68
C ALA A 159 8.22 -3.09 0.22
N LEU A 160 8.59 -3.75 -0.88
CA LEU A 160 9.97 -3.88 -1.33
C LEU A 160 10.28 -2.99 -2.53
N ASP A 161 11.48 -2.40 -2.53
CA ASP A 161 12.05 -1.74 -3.71
C ASP A 161 12.83 -2.75 -4.59
N ASP A 162 13.44 -2.28 -5.68
CA ASP A 162 14.22 -3.14 -6.60
C ASP A 162 15.46 -3.81 -5.94
N ALA A 163 15.90 -3.29 -4.79
CA ALA A 163 17.00 -3.77 -3.97
C ALA A 163 16.54 -4.70 -2.82
N GLY A 164 15.22 -4.89 -2.65
CA GLY A 164 14.64 -5.71 -1.58
C GLY A 164 14.69 -5.04 -0.21
N LEU A 165 14.81 -3.72 -0.18
CA LEU A 165 14.78 -2.87 1.02
C LEU A 165 13.36 -2.37 1.29
N ASP A 166 13.16 -1.73 2.44
CA ASP A 166 11.91 -1.06 2.78
C ASP A 166 11.64 0.14 1.85
N ALA A 167 10.81 -0.04 0.82
CA ALA A 167 10.55 0.98 -0.20
C ALA A 167 9.96 2.27 0.39
N ALA A 168 9.09 2.16 1.39
CA ALA A 168 8.47 3.33 2.01
C ALA A 168 9.52 4.18 2.76
N ALA A 169 10.55 3.55 3.34
CA ALA A 169 11.65 4.26 4.00
C ALA A 169 12.72 4.74 3.00
N HIS A 170 13.10 3.91 2.02
CA HIS A 170 14.27 4.12 1.17
C HIS A 170 13.99 4.97 -0.09
N GLU A 171 12.82 4.81 -0.72
CA GLU A 171 12.47 5.55 -1.92
C GLU A 171 11.90 6.93 -1.56
N VAL A 172 12.09 7.91 -2.44
CA VAL A 172 11.54 9.25 -2.25
C VAL A 172 10.18 9.33 -2.96
N GLN A 173 9.13 9.54 -2.18
CA GLN A 173 7.78 9.76 -2.68
C GLN A 173 7.38 11.25 -2.63
N ASP A 174 6.24 11.58 -3.21
CA ASP A 174 5.62 12.90 -3.02
C ASP A 174 4.87 13.01 -1.68
N THR A 175 4.23 14.16 -1.45
CA THR A 175 3.48 14.45 -0.21
C THR A 175 2.25 13.54 0.02
N CYS A 176 1.93 12.67 -0.94
CA CYS A 176 0.89 11.65 -0.81
C CYS A 176 1.51 10.25 -0.69
N ASP A 177 2.81 10.13 -0.38
CA ASP A 177 3.53 8.87 -0.17
C ASP A 177 3.52 7.93 -1.40
N GLY A 178 3.32 8.49 -2.60
CA GLY A 178 3.42 7.75 -3.85
C GLY A 178 4.48 8.27 -4.81
N HIS A 179 4.86 7.42 -5.76
CA HIS A 179 5.83 7.74 -6.81
C HIS A 179 5.62 6.89 -8.08
N PRO A 180 6.15 7.31 -9.25
CA PRO A 180 6.06 6.52 -10.47
C PRO A 180 7.23 5.55 -10.64
N GLN A 181 6.94 4.37 -11.18
CA GLN A 181 7.95 3.47 -11.74
C GLN A 181 8.26 3.80 -13.22
N MET A 182 9.15 3.04 -13.86
CA MET A 182 9.67 3.29 -15.22
C MET A 182 8.62 3.45 -16.35
N ALA A 183 7.50 2.73 -16.28
CA ALA A 183 6.38 2.84 -17.22
C ALA A 183 5.38 3.95 -16.85
N GLY A 184 5.62 4.64 -15.73
CA GLY A 184 4.89 5.82 -15.28
C GLY A 184 3.70 5.55 -14.37
N GLN A 185 3.48 4.30 -13.95
CA GLN A 185 2.43 3.97 -12.98
C GLN A 185 2.76 4.55 -11.61
N TYR A 186 1.93 5.48 -11.14
CA TYR A 186 1.97 6.00 -9.77
C TYR A 186 1.42 4.96 -8.79
N HIS A 187 2.14 4.71 -7.69
CA HIS A 187 1.79 3.68 -6.73
C HIS A 187 2.24 4.03 -5.31
N TYR A 188 1.62 3.36 -4.33
CA TYR A 188 2.03 3.40 -2.92
C TYR A 188 2.69 2.08 -2.51
N HIS A 189 3.65 2.16 -1.59
CA HIS A 189 4.20 1.01 -0.86
C HIS A 189 3.63 0.85 0.55
N GLY A 190 2.98 1.89 1.08
CA GLY A 190 2.46 1.93 2.44
C GLY A 190 1.26 2.88 2.59
N PRO A 191 0.92 3.27 3.84
CA PRO A 191 -0.20 4.19 4.10
C PRO A 191 0.11 5.58 3.55
N SER A 192 -0.95 6.24 3.09
CA SER A 192 -0.93 7.63 2.63
C SER A 192 -2.13 8.36 3.21
N ASP A 193 -1.92 9.57 3.73
CA ASP A 193 -3.02 10.41 4.21
C ASP A 193 -3.90 10.96 3.07
N CYS A 194 -3.47 10.80 1.81
CA CYS A 194 -4.26 11.10 0.62
C CYS A 194 -5.23 9.96 0.22
N ILE A 195 -5.16 8.79 0.89
CA ILE A 195 -6.15 7.73 0.75
C ILE A 195 -7.37 8.08 1.61
N SER A 196 -8.53 8.21 0.96
CA SER A 196 -9.80 8.41 1.68
C SER A 196 -10.02 7.34 2.74
N ASP A 197 -10.52 7.75 3.90
CA ASP A 197 -10.88 6.88 5.02
C ASP A 197 -9.73 6.10 5.67
N ILE A 198 -8.47 6.36 5.31
CA ILE A 198 -7.31 5.68 5.91
C ILE A 198 -7.23 5.84 7.44
N ASN A 199 -7.70 6.99 7.95
CA ASN A 199 -7.82 7.31 9.37
C ASN A 199 -9.25 7.12 9.87
N GLN A 200 -10.04 6.23 9.27
CA GLN A 200 -11.32 5.79 9.84
C GLN A 200 -11.17 4.40 10.46
N ASN A 201 -12.17 3.98 11.22
CA ASN A 201 -12.17 2.69 11.91
C ASN A 201 -12.79 1.61 11.01
N ASN A 202 -12.08 0.50 10.78
CA ASN A 202 -12.54 -0.64 9.97
C ASN A 202 -13.20 -0.22 8.64
N LYS A 203 -12.59 0.71 7.90
CA LYS A 203 -13.08 1.15 6.59
C LYS A 203 -12.33 0.50 5.45
N LEU A 204 -13.08 0.01 4.47
CA LEU A 204 -12.54 -0.52 3.23
C LEU A 204 -11.89 0.60 2.42
N ILE A 205 -10.60 0.48 2.13
CA ILE A 205 -9.81 1.47 1.39
C ILE A 205 -9.23 0.93 0.09
N GLY A 206 -9.36 -0.37 -0.17
CA GLY A 206 -8.86 -1.00 -1.39
C GLY A 206 -9.20 -2.48 -1.49
N TYR A 207 -8.72 -3.10 -2.57
CA TYR A 207 -8.87 -4.53 -2.81
C TYR A 207 -7.52 -5.12 -3.21
N ALA A 208 -7.19 -6.27 -2.60
CA ALA A 208 -6.06 -7.09 -3.00
C ALA A 208 -6.39 -7.89 -4.27
N LEU A 209 -5.36 -8.30 -5.00
CA LEU A 209 -5.51 -9.08 -6.24
C LEU A 209 -6.05 -10.50 -6.01
N ASP A 210 -6.08 -10.98 -4.77
CA ASP A 210 -6.72 -12.26 -4.40
C ASP A 210 -8.20 -12.13 -4.00
N GLY A 211 -8.74 -10.91 -4.05
CA GLY A 211 -10.14 -10.59 -3.84
C GLY A 211 -10.49 -10.09 -2.44
N PHE A 212 -9.59 -10.23 -1.45
CA PHE A 212 -9.83 -9.71 -0.11
C PHE A 212 -9.76 -8.18 -0.06
N GLY A 213 -10.54 -7.59 0.85
CA GLY A 213 -10.47 -6.16 1.11
C GLY A 213 -9.18 -5.76 1.81
N ILE A 214 -8.81 -4.51 1.62
CA ILE A 214 -7.74 -3.82 2.36
C ILE A 214 -8.42 -2.74 3.18
N TYR A 215 -8.24 -2.77 4.49
CA TYR A 215 -8.92 -1.90 5.44
C TYR A 215 -7.98 -0.87 6.07
N SER A 216 -8.58 0.20 6.59
CA SER A 216 -7.92 1.33 7.24
C SER A 216 -7.19 0.94 8.52
N ARG A 217 -6.36 1.86 9.04
CA ARG A 217 -5.33 1.55 10.05
C ARG A 217 -5.83 1.31 11.48
N TYR A 218 -7.10 1.62 11.77
CA TYR A 218 -7.68 1.51 13.11
C TYR A 218 -8.76 0.45 13.18
N ASP A 219 -8.80 -0.27 14.30
CA ASP A 219 -9.87 -1.23 14.61
C ASP A 219 -11.22 -0.53 14.91
N ALA A 220 -12.26 -1.33 15.19
CA ALA A 220 -13.59 -0.82 15.54
C ALA A 220 -13.64 0.04 16.82
N ASP A 221 -12.63 -0.06 17.68
CA ASP A 221 -12.49 0.70 18.91
C ASP A 221 -11.62 1.96 18.73
N GLY A 222 -11.01 2.15 17.57
CA GLY A 222 -10.13 3.27 17.25
C GLY A 222 -8.68 3.04 17.69
N VAL A 223 -8.28 1.79 17.96
CA VAL A 223 -6.90 1.44 18.27
C VAL A 223 -6.16 1.12 16.98
N GLU A 224 -5.00 1.74 16.77
CA GLU A 224 -4.19 1.52 15.57
C GLU A 224 -3.68 0.08 15.52
N TYR A 225 -3.84 -0.65 14.41
CA TYR A 225 -3.27 -2.00 14.23
C TYR A 225 -1.74 -1.99 14.12
N THR A 226 -1.11 -3.03 14.68
CA THR A 226 0.33 -3.33 14.61
C THR A 226 0.55 -4.77 14.18
N ASN A 227 1.79 -5.16 13.90
CA ASN A 227 2.16 -6.55 13.62
C ASN A 227 1.77 -7.53 14.74
N ALA A 228 1.60 -7.06 15.98
CA ALA A 228 1.17 -7.90 17.10
C ALA A 228 -0.28 -8.39 16.97
N ASP A 229 -1.10 -7.72 16.16
CA ASP A 229 -2.53 -8.03 15.99
C ASP A 229 -2.83 -8.78 14.69
N LEU A 230 -1.86 -8.80 13.76
CA LEU A 230 -2.04 -9.30 12.40
C LEU A 230 -1.35 -10.66 12.20
N ASP A 231 -1.86 -11.41 11.24
CA ASP A 231 -1.31 -12.72 10.88
C ASP A 231 -0.03 -12.61 10.03
N ALA A 232 0.51 -13.76 9.65
CA ALA A 232 1.76 -13.86 8.88
C ALA A 232 1.71 -13.24 7.47
N CYS A 233 0.53 -12.90 6.96
CA CYS A 233 0.32 -12.21 5.69
C CYS A 233 -0.22 -10.78 5.87
N HIS A 234 -0.17 -10.26 7.10
CA HIS A 234 -0.54 -8.89 7.44
C HIS A 234 -2.06 -8.61 7.31
N GLY A 235 -2.86 -9.62 7.65
CA GLY A 235 -4.31 -9.46 7.76
C GLY A 235 -4.89 -10.12 9.01
N ILE A 236 -6.22 -10.07 9.12
CA ILE A 236 -6.98 -10.55 10.27
C ILE A 236 -8.38 -10.98 9.82
N THR A 237 -8.99 -11.91 10.57
CA THR A 237 -10.43 -12.19 10.46
C THR A 237 -11.15 -11.46 11.59
N SER A 238 -12.05 -10.54 11.25
CA SER A 238 -12.92 -9.87 12.21
C SER A 238 -14.21 -9.40 11.52
N GLU A 239 -15.12 -8.77 12.27
CA GLU A 239 -16.34 -8.17 11.72
C GLU A 239 -16.04 -6.90 10.93
N ILE A 240 -16.44 -6.88 9.66
CA ILE A 240 -16.26 -5.76 8.73
C ILE A 240 -17.52 -5.52 7.91
N GLU A 241 -17.71 -4.28 7.46
CA GLU A 241 -18.70 -3.96 6.42
C GLU A 241 -18.17 -4.43 5.06
N TRP A 242 -18.91 -5.32 4.39
CA TRP A 242 -18.61 -5.85 3.06
C TRP A 242 -19.88 -5.85 2.20
N ASP A 243 -19.88 -5.07 1.11
CA ASP A 243 -21.04 -4.91 0.21
C ASP A 243 -22.35 -4.49 0.93
N GLY A 244 -22.22 -3.66 1.97
CA GLY A 244 -23.36 -3.13 2.73
C GLY A 244 -23.87 -4.02 3.86
N GLU A 245 -23.24 -5.18 4.09
CA GLU A 245 -23.57 -6.11 5.17
C GLU A 245 -22.38 -6.27 6.11
N VAL A 246 -22.65 -6.48 7.40
CA VAL A 246 -21.60 -6.83 8.38
C VAL A 246 -21.35 -8.33 8.32
N VAL A 247 -20.10 -8.73 8.09
CA VAL A 247 -19.68 -10.13 7.98
C VAL A 247 -18.39 -10.37 8.75
N GLU A 248 -18.21 -11.59 9.27
CA GLU A 248 -16.91 -12.06 9.77
C GLU A 248 -16.09 -12.56 8.58
N MET A 249 -15.04 -11.84 8.20
CA MET A 249 -14.26 -12.12 6.99
C MET A 249 -12.79 -11.77 7.18
N TYR A 250 -11.91 -12.59 6.59
CA TYR A 250 -10.49 -12.25 6.48
C TYR A 250 -10.29 -11.01 5.61
N HIS A 251 -9.44 -10.09 6.02
CA HIS A 251 -9.06 -8.92 5.23
C HIS A 251 -7.65 -8.47 5.60
N TYR A 252 -7.00 -7.73 4.70
CA TYR A 252 -5.72 -7.09 4.98
C TYR A 252 -5.96 -5.75 5.67
N VAL A 253 -4.96 -5.30 6.43
CA VAL A 253 -4.99 -4.02 7.12
C VAL A 253 -3.81 -3.18 6.65
N MET A 254 -4.07 -1.93 6.29
CA MET A 254 -3.01 -0.98 5.97
C MET A 254 -2.51 -0.29 7.25
N THR A 255 -1.26 -0.51 7.64
CA THR A 255 -0.64 -0.03 8.88
C THR A 255 0.58 0.85 8.60
N ARG A 256 1.07 1.58 9.62
CA ARG A 256 2.36 2.28 9.55
C ARG A 256 3.58 1.38 9.80
N GLU A 257 3.38 0.15 10.27
CA GLU A 257 4.46 -0.82 10.47
C GLU A 257 4.67 -1.69 9.23
N TYR A 258 5.94 -1.95 8.86
CA TYR A 258 6.30 -2.87 7.77
C TYR A 258 5.69 -4.27 7.97
N PRO A 259 5.14 -4.94 6.93
CA PRO A 259 5.15 -4.61 5.49
C PRO A 259 4.02 -3.66 5.03
N TYR A 260 3.43 -2.89 5.93
CA TYR A 260 2.41 -1.85 5.69
C TYR A 260 1.06 -2.33 5.16
N THR A 261 0.98 -3.38 4.34
CA THR A 261 -0.26 -3.85 3.72
C THR A 261 -0.32 -5.37 3.55
N ILE A 262 0.22 -5.93 2.48
CA ILE A 262 0.07 -7.36 2.12
C ILE A 262 1.44 -8.02 2.20
N GLY A 263 1.67 -8.86 3.21
CA GLY A 263 2.89 -9.66 3.35
C GLY A 263 2.90 -10.92 2.48
N CYS A 264 1.72 -11.49 2.23
CA CYS A 264 1.46 -12.58 1.27
C CYS A 264 -0.01 -12.61 0.89
N PHE A 265 -0.34 -13.26 -0.23
CA PHE A 265 -1.74 -13.54 -0.55
C PHE A 265 -2.29 -14.73 0.26
N ARG A 266 -3.44 -14.53 0.91
CA ARG A 266 -4.22 -15.55 1.61
C ARG A 266 -5.38 -16.10 0.77
N GLY A 267 -5.72 -15.47 -0.34
CA GLY A 267 -6.62 -16.02 -1.37
C GLY A 267 -5.85 -16.57 -2.57
N THR A 268 -6.57 -16.77 -3.69
CA THR A 268 -5.93 -17.06 -4.98
C THR A 268 -5.80 -15.77 -5.78
N PRO A 269 -4.59 -15.21 -5.94
CA PRO A 269 -4.41 -13.98 -6.70
C PRO A 269 -4.74 -14.18 -8.17
N ILE A 270 -5.36 -13.18 -8.78
CA ILE A 270 -5.49 -13.13 -10.22
C ILE A 270 -4.11 -12.95 -10.87
N GLN A 271 -3.95 -13.46 -12.10
CA GLN A 271 -2.75 -13.15 -12.87
C GLN A 271 -2.85 -11.72 -13.40
N THR A 272 -1.91 -10.87 -12.99
CA THR A 272 -1.67 -9.60 -13.66
C THR A 272 -0.88 -9.86 -14.94
N ARG A 273 -1.16 -9.11 -16.01
CA ARG A 273 -0.26 -9.13 -17.16
C ARG A 273 1.06 -8.53 -16.69
N ALA A 274 2.18 -9.21 -16.92
CA ALA A 274 3.49 -8.63 -16.68
C ALA A 274 3.57 -7.30 -17.44
N GLU A 275 3.78 -6.20 -16.72
CA GLU A 275 4.09 -4.91 -17.31
C GLU A 275 5.40 -5.09 -18.09
N ARG A 276 5.33 -4.96 -19.42
CA ARG A 276 6.48 -5.08 -20.33
C ARG A 276 7.03 -3.71 -20.64
#